data_AF-A0A958L4N2-F1
#
_entry.id   AF-A0A958L4N2-F1
#
_cell.length_a   1.000
_cell.length_b   1.000
_cell.length_c   1.000
_cell.angle_alpha   90.00
_cell.angle_beta   90.00
_cell.angle_gamma   90.00
#
_symmetry.space_group_name_H-M   'P 1'
#
loop_
_entity.id
_entity.type
_entity.pdbx_description
1 polymer ?
#
loop_
_entity_poly.entity_id
_entity_poly.type
_entity_poly.pdbx_seq_one_letter_code
_entity_poly.pdbx_strand_id
1 'polypeptide(L)'
;MKAILFLLLSFAILLPSAFASASDPFVGCEEVQLTSWEAEGSYVGDGGEEMGHQERYCAAFTEVCVDVDGNETSSEPYEVCIWRHRNPRFDFLASDPELR
;
A
#
# COMPACT_ATOMS: atom_id res chain seq x y z
N MET A 1 -29.13 -5.59 -34.87
CA MET A 1 -28.92 -6.22 -33.56
C MET A 1 -27.44 -6.18 -33.22
N LYS A 2 -27.06 -5.54 -32.11
CA LYS A 2 -25.89 -5.87 -31.28
C LYS A 2 -26.08 -5.12 -29.95
N ALA A 3 -26.12 -5.91 -28.88
CA ALA A 3 -26.49 -5.50 -27.54
C ALA A 3 -25.33 -4.76 -26.86
N ILE A 4 -25.63 -3.63 -26.22
CA ILE A 4 -24.71 -2.95 -25.31
C ILE A 4 -24.84 -3.66 -23.97
N LEU A 5 -23.89 -4.54 -23.69
CA LEU A 5 -23.80 -5.30 -22.44
C LEU A 5 -23.08 -4.42 -21.41
N PHE A 6 -23.84 -3.74 -20.55
CA PHE A 6 -23.32 -3.12 -19.33
C PHE A 6 -23.03 -4.22 -18.31
N LEU A 7 -21.79 -4.74 -18.33
CA LEU A 7 -21.28 -5.57 -17.24
C LEU A 7 -20.87 -4.63 -16.09
N LEU A 8 -21.75 -4.53 -15.09
CA LEU A 8 -21.40 -4.04 -13.76
C LEU A 8 -20.29 -4.94 -13.21
N LEU A 9 -19.06 -4.45 -13.27
CA LEU A 9 -17.88 -5.08 -12.70
C LEU A 9 -17.93 -4.86 -11.18
N SER A 10 -18.82 -5.59 -10.50
CA SER A 10 -18.72 -5.79 -9.07
C SER A 10 -17.50 -6.68 -8.83
N PHE A 11 -16.32 -6.06 -8.73
CA PHE A 11 -15.10 -6.72 -8.26
C PHE A 11 -15.34 -7.08 -6.79
N ALA A 12 -15.92 -8.26 -6.57
CA ALA A 12 -15.79 -8.95 -5.31
C ALA A 12 -14.31 -9.30 -5.18
N ILE A 13 -13.58 -8.48 -4.42
CA ILE A 13 -12.26 -8.82 -3.93
C ILE A 13 -12.46 -10.01 -2.98
N LEU A 14 -12.14 -11.20 -3.45
CA LEU A 14 -11.87 -12.35 -2.60
C LEU A 14 -10.53 -12.92 -3.06
N LEU A 15 -9.47 -12.42 -2.42
CA LEU A 15 -8.11 -12.92 -2.49
C LEU A 15 -8.07 -14.37 -1.99
N PRO A 16 -7.50 -15.33 -2.74
CA PRO A 16 -6.98 -16.55 -2.16
C PRO A 16 -5.46 -16.53 -2.29
N SER A 17 -4.79 -15.89 -1.33
CA SER A 17 -3.40 -16.23 -1.03
C SER A 17 -3.23 -16.26 0.48
N ALA A 18 -4.05 -17.10 1.12
CA ALA A 18 -3.68 -17.70 2.38
C ALA A 18 -2.45 -18.59 2.13
N PHE A 19 -1.29 -18.09 2.50
CA PHE A 19 -0.16 -18.96 2.83
C PHE A 19 -0.44 -19.49 4.25
N ALA A 20 -1.20 -20.58 4.39
CA ALA A 20 -1.41 -21.25 5.68
C ALA A 20 -0.27 -22.24 5.94
N SER A 21 0.65 -21.89 6.84
CA SER A 21 1.58 -22.83 7.47
C SER A 21 0.82 -23.61 8.55
N ALA A 22 1.00 -24.93 8.63
CA ALA A 22 0.32 -25.82 9.59
C ALA A 22 0.71 -25.59 11.07
N SER A 23 1.46 -24.54 11.37
CA SER A 23 1.91 -24.16 12.70
C SER A 23 1.44 -22.77 13.14
N ASP A 24 0.65 -22.05 12.33
CA ASP A 24 0.13 -20.75 12.74
C ASP A 24 -1.12 -20.92 13.61
N PRO A 25 -1.15 -20.37 14.84
CA PRO A 25 -2.31 -20.47 15.73
C PRO A 25 -3.49 -19.58 15.29
N PHE A 26 -3.36 -18.87 14.17
CA PHE A 26 -4.33 -17.89 13.69
C PHE A 26 -5.13 -18.43 12.51
N VAL A 27 -6.44 -18.14 12.52
CA VAL A 27 -7.36 -18.47 11.43
C VAL A 27 -7.23 -17.46 10.29
N GLY A 28 -6.89 -16.22 10.62
CA GLY A 28 -6.61 -15.16 9.67
C GLY A 28 -6.04 -13.92 10.35
N CYS A 29 -5.30 -13.14 9.57
CA CYS A 29 -4.79 -11.83 9.97
C CYS A 29 -5.18 -10.81 8.90
N GLU A 30 -5.58 -9.62 9.34
CA GLU A 30 -5.92 -8.50 8.48
C GLU A 30 -5.07 -7.29 8.85
N GLU A 31 -4.51 -6.62 7.84
CA GLU A 31 -3.80 -5.38 8.02
C GLU A 31 -4.79 -4.21 8.00
N VAL A 32 -4.84 -3.45 9.10
CA VAL A 32 -5.74 -2.32 9.29
C VAL A 32 -4.95 -1.02 9.27
N GLN A 33 -5.28 -0.13 8.33
CA GLN A 33 -4.73 1.23 8.33
C GLN A 33 -5.35 2.05 9.46
N LEU A 34 -4.52 2.53 10.38
CA LEU A 34 -4.95 3.33 11.53
C LEU A 34 -5.11 4.80 11.16
N THR A 35 -4.12 5.37 10.48
CA THR A 35 -4.08 6.78 10.09
C THR A 35 -3.10 6.99 8.94
N SER A 36 -3.25 8.10 8.22
CA SER A 36 -2.30 8.54 7.22
C SER A 36 -2.04 10.04 7.28
N TRP A 37 -0.84 10.44 6.88
CA TRP A 37 -0.41 11.83 6.89
C TRP A 37 0.66 12.09 5.83
N GLU A 38 0.75 13.35 5.41
CA GLU A 38 1.83 13.84 4.57
C GLU A 38 2.92 14.43 5.48
N ALA A 39 4.17 14.13 5.16
CA ALA A 39 5.34 14.65 5.82
C ALA A 39 6.34 15.13 4.77
N GLU A 40 7.07 16.19 5.06
CA GLU A 40 8.24 16.56 4.27
C GLU A 40 9.46 15.87 4.86
N GLY A 41 10.28 15.26 4.01
CA GLY A 41 11.52 14.65 4.44
C GLY A 41 12.63 14.91 3.46
N SER A 42 13.85 15.06 3.97
CA SER A 42 15.04 15.09 3.15
C SER A 42 15.52 13.67 2.88
N TYR A 43 16.06 13.42 1.69
CA TYR A 43 16.73 12.16 1.39
C TYR A 43 18.23 12.40 1.26
N VAL A 44 18.99 11.49 1.87
CA VAL A 44 20.44 11.52 1.92
C VAL A 44 20.95 10.50 0.90
N GLY A 45 21.78 10.94 -0.04
CA GLY A 45 22.40 10.03 -1.02
C GLY A 45 23.45 9.12 -0.37
N ASP A 46 23.98 8.16 -1.11
CA ASP A 46 24.99 7.20 -0.61
C ASP A 46 26.27 7.88 -0.06
N GLY A 47 26.50 9.15 -0.42
CA GLY A 47 27.60 9.98 0.08
C GLY A 47 27.32 10.75 1.38
N GLY A 48 26.14 10.59 2.00
CA GLY A 48 25.78 11.30 3.23
C GLY A 48 25.31 12.76 3.02
N GLU A 49 25.25 13.23 1.78
CA GLU A 49 24.79 14.57 1.44
C GLU A 49 23.26 14.62 1.24
N GLU A 50 22.64 15.69 1.72
CA GLU A 50 21.22 15.97 1.48
C GLU A 50 21.01 16.34 0.00
N MET A 51 20.29 15.50 -0.72
CA MET A 51 20.11 15.62 -2.17
C MET A 51 18.78 16.28 -2.56
N GLY A 52 17.97 16.68 -1.58
CA GLY A 52 16.76 17.46 -1.76
C GLY A 52 15.65 17.13 -0.77
N HIS A 53 14.58 17.92 -0.83
CA HIS A 53 13.34 17.71 -0.07
C HIS A 53 12.34 16.94 -0.94
N GLN A 54 11.69 15.93 -0.35
CA GLN A 54 10.64 15.16 -1.00
C GLN A 54 9.39 15.11 -0.12
N GLU A 55 8.24 15.16 -0.78
CA GLU A 55 6.96 14.88 -0.14
C GLU A 55 6.87 13.38 0.15
N ARG A 56 6.57 13.04 1.40
CA ARG A 56 6.44 11.68 1.91
C ARG A 56 5.00 11.47 2.33
N TYR A 57 4.37 10.41 1.84
CA TYR A 57 3.08 9.97 2.35
C TYR A 57 3.32 8.80 3.29
N CYS A 58 2.90 8.92 4.54
CA CYS A 58 3.01 7.88 5.55
C CYS A 58 1.64 7.39 5.95
N ALA A 59 1.57 6.10 6.29
CA ALA A 59 0.43 5.51 6.94
C ALA A 59 0.91 4.57 8.05
N ALA A 60 0.18 4.56 9.16
CA ALA A 60 0.40 3.62 10.26
C ALA A 60 -0.58 2.47 10.12
N PHE A 61 -0.09 1.26 10.30
CA PHE A 61 -0.83 0.01 10.18
C PHE A 61 -0.69 -0.79 11.46
N THR A 62 -1.65 -1.66 11.71
CA THR A 62 -1.55 -2.75 12.67
C THR A 62 -2.11 -4.00 12.03
N GLU A 63 -1.51 -5.13 12.31
CA GLU A 63 -2.07 -6.43 11.96
C GLU A 63 -2.95 -6.92 13.10
N VAL A 64 -4.21 -7.23 12.79
CA VAL A 64 -5.17 -7.85 13.71
C VAL A 64 -5.37 -9.30 13.29
N CYS A 65 -5.05 -10.22 14.18
CA CYS A 65 -5.19 -11.66 13.96
C CYS A 65 -6.30 -12.24 14.84
N VAL A 66 -7.08 -13.14 14.26
CA VAL A 66 -8.10 -13.92 14.99
C VAL A 66 -7.59 -15.33 15.20
N ASP A 67 -7.54 -15.76 16.45
CA ASP A 67 -7.13 -17.12 16.82
C ASP A 67 -8.24 -18.16 16.52
N VAL A 68 -7.91 -19.44 16.68
CA VAL A 68 -8.86 -20.55 16.50
C VAL A 68 -10.02 -20.54 17.50
N ASP A 69 -9.85 -19.86 18.63
CA ASP A 69 -10.85 -19.69 19.68
C ASP A 69 -11.74 -18.45 19.46
N GLY A 70 -11.45 -17.65 18.42
CA GLY A 70 -12.16 -16.43 18.06
C GLY A 70 -11.71 -15.18 18.81
N ASN A 71 -10.58 -15.20 19.53
CA ASN A 71 -10.04 -14.00 20.17
C ASN A 71 -9.19 -13.20 19.20
N GLU A 72 -9.32 -11.88 19.29
CA GLU A 72 -8.54 -10.93 18.52
C GLU A 72 -7.25 -10.58 19.27
N THR A 73 -6.14 -10.60 18.55
CA THR A 73 -4.85 -10.09 19.00
C THR A 73 -4.33 -9.09 17.98
N SER A 74 -3.80 -7.96 18.44
CA SER A 74 -3.20 -6.95 17.58
C SER A 74 -1.70 -6.86 17.80
N SER A 75 -0.99 -6.69 16.70
CA SER A 75 0.44 -6.39 16.70
C SER A 75 0.71 -4.93 17.10
N GLU A 76 1.96 -4.63 17.46
CA GLU A 76 2.39 -3.26 17.64
C GLU A 76 2.24 -2.46 16.33
N PRO A 77 1.74 -1.22 16.37
CA PRO A 77 1.62 -0.41 15.18
C PRO A 77 2.98 -0.20 14.50
N TYR A 78 2.99 -0.26 13.18
CA TYR A 78 4.16 0.03 12.37
C TYR A 78 3.83 1.05 11.28
N GLU A 79 4.86 1.78 10.82
CA GLU A 79 4.70 2.85 9.86
C GLU A 79 5.29 2.47 8.51
N VAL A 80 4.52 2.69 7.45
CA VAL A 80 4.97 2.55 6.07
C VAL A 80 4.91 3.93 5.42
N CYS A 81 6.03 4.39 4.89
CA CYS A 81 6.14 5.67 4.21
C CYS A 81 6.59 5.48 2.76
N ILE A 82 5.84 6.06 1.83
CA ILE A 82 6.15 6.11 0.41
C ILE A 82 6.62 7.52 0.06
N TRP A 83 7.79 7.60 -0.58
CA TRP A 83 8.31 8.85 -1.10
C TRP A 83 7.68 9.15 -2.44
N ARG A 84 7.05 10.32 -2.57
CA ARG A 84 6.65 10.85 -3.87
C ARG A 84 7.81 11.69 -4.39
N HIS A 85 8.57 11.11 -5.32
CA HIS A 85 9.44 11.91 -6.16
C HIS A 85 8.56 12.83 -7.02
N ARG A 86 8.43 14.10 -6.63
CA ARG A 86 8.09 15.14 -7.61
C ARG A 86 9.32 15.28 -8.52
N ASN A 87 9.41 14.45 -9.56
CA ASN A 87 10.37 14.65 -10.62
C ASN A 87 9.66 15.44 -11.73
N PRO A 88 9.73 16.79 -11.76
CA PRO A 88 9.02 17.59 -12.76
C PRO A 88 9.47 17.30 -14.20
N ARG A 89 10.59 16.57 -14.40
CA ARG A 89 11.02 16.11 -15.72
C ARG A 89 10.30 14.87 -16.25
N PHE A 90 9.68 14.06 -15.38
CA PHE A 90 8.98 12.83 -15.79
C PHE A 90 7.47 13.01 -16.02
N ASP A 91 6.83 14.05 -15.48
CA ASP A 91 5.45 14.42 -15.86
C ASP A 91 5.33 14.80 -17.34
N PHE A 92 6.45 15.19 -17.97
CA PHE A 92 6.52 15.49 -19.40
C PHE A 92 6.51 14.23 -20.29
N LEU A 93 7.06 13.10 -19.80
CA LEU A 93 7.10 11.84 -20.57
C LEU A 93 5.75 11.11 -20.57
N ALA A 94 4.92 11.31 -19.53
CA ALA A 94 3.56 10.76 -19.48
C ALA A 94 2.54 11.54 -20.35
N SER A 95 2.92 12.71 -20.87
CA SER A 95 2.12 13.52 -21.78
C SER A 95 2.58 13.42 -23.24
N ASP A 96 3.61 12.62 -23.54
CA ASP A 96 4.04 12.31 -24.91
C ASP A 96 3.27 11.09 -25.46
N PRO A 97 2.30 11.27 -26.37
CA PRO A 97 1.51 10.17 -26.92
C PRO A 97 2.30 9.23 -27.84
N GLU A 98 3.54 9.57 -28.22
CA GLU A 98 4.37 8.75 -29.12
C GLU A 98 5.17 7.64 -28.42
N LEU A 99 5.19 7.60 -27.07
CA LEU A 99 5.90 6.61 -26.27
C LEU A 99 5.01 5.46 -25.73
N ARG A 100 3.82 5.25 -26.32
CA ARG A 100 2.95 4.09 -26.04
C ARG A 100 3.25 2.88 -26.93
#